data_AF-A0A853IJJ1-F1
#
_entry.id   AF-A0A853IJJ1-F1
#
_cell.length_a   1.000
_cell.length_b   1.000
_cell.length_c   1.000
_cell.angle_alpha   90.00
_cell.angle_beta   90.00
_cell.angle_gamma   90.00
#
_symmetry.space_group_name_H-M   'P 1'
#
loop_
_entity.id
_entity.type
_entity.pdbx_description
1 polymer ?
#
loop_
_entity_poly.entity_id
_entity_poly.type
_entity_poly.pdbx_seq_one_letter_code
_entity_poly.pdbx_strand_id
1 'polypeptide(L)'
;MINYQVKINSQLIDFSRHLISLELTDEAGIKSDSVTLKLSDPEGNLPIPAKGTKLSVAIQNIHMGDFIIDEVSLSGPPNQMTIQAKGANLRDQLRSPKSRSW
;
A
#
# COMPACT_ATOMS: atom_id res chain seq x y z
N MET A 1 -18.16 -9.81 -4.60
CA MET A 1 -16.81 -9.38 -5.02
C MET A 1 -16.24 -8.54 -3.90
N ILE A 2 -15.01 -8.80 -3.44
CA ILE A 2 -14.36 -8.01 -2.40
C ILE A 2 -13.64 -6.85 -3.10
N ASN A 3 -13.93 -5.61 -2.72
CA ASN A 3 -13.31 -4.42 -3.28
C ASN A 3 -12.06 -4.03 -2.47
N TYR A 4 -10.94 -3.78 -3.14
CA TYR A 4 -9.70 -3.32 -2.54
C TYR A 4 -9.36 -1.93 -3.12
N GLN A 5 -8.93 -0.99 -2.29
CA GLN A 5 -8.49 0.33 -2.76
C GLN A 5 -7.11 0.63 -2.17
N VAL A 6 -6.15 0.83 -3.05
CA VAL A 6 -4.79 1.23 -2.68
C VAL A 6 -4.52 2.59 -3.28
N LYS A 7 -4.08 3.55 -2.45
CA LYS A 7 -3.79 4.92 -2.89
C LYS A 7 -2.32 5.23 -2.69
N ILE A 8 -1.70 5.87 -3.69
CA ILE A 8 -0.31 6.30 -3.65
C ILE A 8 -0.29 7.82 -3.86
N ASN A 9 0.23 8.58 -2.88
CA ASN A 9 0.47 10.04 -2.99
C ASN A 9 -0.70 10.87 -3.58
N SER A 10 -1.94 10.53 -3.23
CA SER A 10 -3.18 11.16 -3.75
C SER A 10 -3.63 10.77 -5.17
N GLN A 11 -2.85 9.96 -5.89
CA GLN A 11 -3.29 9.35 -7.14
C GLN A 11 -4.07 8.06 -6.84
N LEU A 12 -5.34 8.04 -7.25
CA LEU A 12 -6.15 6.82 -7.29
C LEU A 12 -5.67 5.99 -8.47
N ILE A 13 -4.68 5.14 -8.22
CA ILE A 13 -4.30 4.11 -9.17
C ILE A 13 -5.10 2.88 -8.78
N ASP A 14 -6.04 2.48 -9.64
CA ASP A 14 -6.82 1.28 -9.41
C ASP A 14 -5.97 0.04 -9.71
N PHE A 15 -5.29 -0.45 -8.68
CA PHE A 15 -4.53 -1.68 -8.75
C PHE A 15 -5.41 -2.93 -8.70
N SER A 16 -6.73 -2.82 -8.53
CA SER A 16 -7.61 -3.98 -8.33
C SER A 16 -7.52 -5.01 -9.47
N ARG A 17 -7.24 -4.57 -10.69
CA ARG A 17 -7.08 -5.44 -11.86
C ARG A 17 -5.69 -6.07 -11.99
N HIS A 18 -4.72 -5.49 -11.30
CA HIS A 18 -3.31 -5.87 -11.34
C HIS A 18 -2.86 -6.53 -10.02
N LEU A 19 -3.67 -6.49 -8.97
CA LEU A 19 -3.32 -7.01 -7.65
C LEU A 19 -3.25 -8.54 -7.66
N ILE A 20 -2.04 -9.07 -7.47
CA ILE A 20 -1.78 -10.51 -7.31
C ILE A 20 -1.98 -10.88 -5.84
N SER A 21 -1.33 -10.14 -4.94
CA SER A 21 -1.46 -10.37 -3.49
C SER A 21 -1.25 -9.09 -2.69
N LEU A 22 -1.97 -9.01 -1.56
CA LEU A 22 -1.78 -8.02 -0.51
C LEU A 22 -1.52 -8.79 0.79
N GLU A 23 -0.34 -8.61 1.35
CA GLU A 23 0.04 -9.18 2.65
C GLU A 23 0.24 -8.05 3.64
N LEU A 24 -0.56 -8.05 4.70
CA LEU A 24 -0.46 -7.11 5.82
C LEU A 24 0.03 -7.88 7.04
N THR A 25 1.16 -7.48 7.58
CA THR A 25 1.76 -8.07 8.78
C THR A 25 1.76 -7.03 9.89
N ASP A 26 0.87 -7.21 10.86
CA ASP A 26 0.85 -6.48 12.12
C ASP A 26 1.86 -7.17 13.07
N GLU A 27 2.95 -6.46 13.40
CA GLU A 27 3.94 -6.97 14.34
C GLU A 27 3.75 -6.29 15.70
N ALA A 28 3.28 -7.06 16.69
CA ALA A 28 3.14 -6.56 18.05
C ALA A 28 4.50 -6.19 18.69
N GLY A 29 4.57 -5.02 19.32
CA GLY A 29 5.71 -4.60 20.15
C GLY A 29 6.44 -3.36 19.61
N ILE A 30 7.77 -3.43 19.48
CA ILE A 30 8.65 -2.32 19.06
C ILE A 30 8.83 -2.31 17.53
N LYS A 31 8.42 -3.38 16.85
CA LYS A 31 8.56 -3.50 15.40
C LYS A 31 7.42 -2.77 14.71
N SER A 32 7.70 -2.27 13.51
CA SER A 32 6.72 -1.54 12.71
C SER A 32 5.95 -2.51 11.82
N ASP A 33 4.65 -2.28 11.68
CA ASP A 33 3.80 -2.99 10.72
C ASP A 33 4.46 -3.03 9.33
N SER A 34 4.20 -4.07 8.56
CA SER A 34 4.69 -4.15 7.19
C SER A 34 3.57 -4.54 6.24
N VAL A 35 3.65 -4.01 5.03
CA VAL A 35 2.74 -4.37 3.94
C VAL A 35 3.55 -4.70 2.69
N THR A 36 3.19 -5.82 2.08
CA THR A 36 3.76 -6.28 0.81
C THR A 36 2.64 -6.34 -0.22
N LEU A 37 2.82 -5.61 -1.32
CA LEU A 37 1.90 -5.58 -2.45
C LEU A 37 2.58 -6.23 -3.65
N LYS A 38 1.96 -7.24 -4.26
CA LYS A 38 2.40 -7.81 -5.52
C LYS A 38 1.41 -7.45 -6.62
N LEU A 39 1.93 -6.86 -7.69
CA LEU A 39 1.18 -6.39 -8.84
C LEU A 39 1.67 -7.08 -10.11
N SER A 40 0.74 -7.45 -10.98
CA SER A 40 1.01 -7.93 -12.33
C SER A 40 1.04 -6.75 -13.28
N ASP A 41 2.17 -6.50 -13.92
CA ASP A 41 2.35 -5.43 -14.91
C ASP A 41 2.91 -5.95 -16.23
N PRO A 42 2.20 -6.87 -16.92
CA PRO A 42 2.69 -7.47 -18.17
C PRO A 42 3.03 -6.42 -19.23
N GLU A 43 2.29 -5.32 -19.27
CA GLU A 43 2.45 -4.22 -20.23
C GLU A 43 3.47 -3.15 -19.80
N GLY A 44 3.97 -3.17 -18.56
CA GLY A 44 4.91 -2.16 -18.05
C GLY A 44 4.30 -0.76 -17.88
N ASN A 45 2.97 -0.67 -17.77
CA ASN A 45 2.24 0.59 -17.75
C ASN A 45 1.96 1.09 -16.34
N LEU A 46 2.28 0.31 -15.30
CA LEU A 46 2.07 0.76 -13.93
C LEU A 46 3.14 1.78 -13.54
N PRO A 47 2.74 2.94 -13.00
CA PRO A 47 3.70 3.90 -12.51
C PRO A 47 4.45 3.31 -11.31
N ILE A 48 5.78 3.31 -11.40
CA ILE A 48 6.65 2.85 -10.32
C ILE A 48 6.65 3.94 -9.24
N PRO A 49 6.14 3.66 -8.03
CA PRO A 49 6.14 4.67 -6.98
C PRO A 49 7.55 4.90 -6.45
N ALA A 50 7.86 6.14 -6.06
CA ALA A 50 9.15 6.45 -5.47
C ALA A 50 9.25 5.89 -4.04
N LYS A 51 10.44 5.46 -3.64
CA LYS A 51 10.76 5.17 -2.23
C LYS A 51 10.47 6.40 -1.37
N GLY A 52 9.93 6.19 -0.17
CA GLY A 52 9.50 7.25 0.74
C GLY A 52 8.08 7.76 0.48
N THR A 53 7.42 7.30 -0.57
CA THR A 53 6.04 7.69 -0.87
C THR A 53 5.06 7.06 0.13
N LYS A 54 4.06 7.83 0.53
CA LYS A 54 2.97 7.37 1.40
C LYS A 54 2.00 6.46 0.62
N LEU A 55 1.79 5.26 1.15
CA LEU A 55 0.89 4.23 0.67
C LEU A 55 -0.26 4.06 1.66
N SER A 56 -1.48 4.39 1.25
CA SER A 56 -2.68 4.18 2.06
C SER A 56 -3.41 2.93 1.57
N VAL A 57 -3.66 1.99 2.48
CA VAL A 57 -4.31 0.71 2.16
C VAL A 57 -5.72 0.72 2.73
N ALA A 58 -6.71 0.36 1.91
CA ALA A 58 -8.09 0.18 2.33
C ALA A 58 -8.69 -1.11 1.76
N ILE A 59 -9.42 -1.84 2.60
CA ILE A 59 -10.11 -3.09 2.24
C ILE A 59 -11.60 -2.87 2.50
N GLN A 60 -12.46 -3.09 1.49
CA GLN A 60 -13.91 -2.87 1.60
C GLN A 60 -14.29 -1.47 2.12
N ASN A 61 -13.61 -0.42 1.64
CA ASN A 61 -13.73 0.97 2.12
C ASN A 61 -13.31 1.21 3.57
N ILE A 62 -12.73 0.22 4.25
CA ILE A 62 -12.16 0.38 5.58
C ILE A 62 -10.67 0.66 5.43
N HIS A 63 -10.23 1.83 5.91
CA HIS A 63 -8.82 2.20 5.93
C HIS A 63 -8.08 1.32 6.93
N MET A 64 -7.07 0.58 6.44
CA MET A 64 -6.26 -0.34 7.24
C MET A 64 -5.04 0.34 7.84
N GLY A 65 -4.54 1.40 7.20
CA GLY A 65 -3.41 2.15 7.69
C GLY A 65 -2.62 2.85 6.58
N ASP A 66 -1.64 3.63 7.02
CA ASP A 66 -0.72 4.35 6.17
C ASP A 66 0.70 3.80 6.35
N PHE A 67 1.34 3.51 5.22
CA PHE A 67 2.66 2.91 5.14
C PHE A 67 3.58 3.81 4.31
N ILE A 68 4.88 3.73 4.54
CA ILE A 68 5.90 4.40 3.74
C ILE A 68 6.60 3.33 2.91
N ILE A 69 6.62 3.52 1.60
CA ILE A 69 7.30 2.62 0.66
C ILE A 69 8.79 2.62 0.95
N ASP A 70 9.32 1.47 1.32
CA ASP A 70 10.75 1.28 1.58
C ASP A 70 11.44 0.74 0.32
N GLU A 71 10.80 -0.16 -0.42
CA GLU A 71 11.39 -0.79 -1.58
C GLU A 71 10.36 -1.11 -2.67
N VAL A 72 10.78 -0.99 -3.93
CA VAL A 72 10.02 -1.43 -5.09
C VAL A 72 10.93 -2.29 -5.95
N SER A 73 10.55 -3.54 -6.16
CA SER A 73 11.29 -4.51 -6.96
C SER A 73 10.46 -4.88 -8.19
N LEU A 74 11.11 -4.90 -9.35
CA LEU A 74 10.52 -5.38 -10.60
C LEU A 74 11.15 -6.74 -10.92
N SER A 75 10.32 -7.76 -11.17
CA SER A 75 10.78 -9.05 -11.67
C SER A 75 10.39 -9.24 -13.13
N GLY A 76 11.23 -9.96 -13.87
CA GLY A 76 11.04 -10.29 -15.29
C GLY A 76 9.82 -11.17 -15.59
N PRO A 77 9.70 -11.71 -16.82
CA PRO A 77 8.43 -12.23 -17.34
C PRO A 77 7.79 -13.34 -16.47
N PRO A 78 6.48 -13.24 -16.15
CA PRO A 78 5.59 -12.11 -16.42
C PRO A 78 5.96 -10.93 -15.52
N ASN A 79 6.16 -9.74 -16.12
CA ASN A 79 6.55 -8.51 -15.43
C ASN A 79 5.68 -8.30 -14.18
N GLN A 80 6.33 -8.33 -13.01
CA GLN A 80 5.66 -8.14 -11.73
C GLN A 80 6.35 -7.03 -10.96
N MET A 81 5.56 -6.24 -10.25
CA MET A 81 6.02 -5.21 -9.35
C MET A 81 5.70 -5.62 -7.92
N THR A 82 6.72 -5.76 -7.09
CA THR A 82 6.59 -5.96 -5.65
C THR A 82 6.90 -4.66 -4.94
N ILE A 83 5.94 -4.14 -4.19
CA ILE A 83 6.09 -2.93 -3.37
C ILE A 83 6.11 -3.37 -1.91
N GLN A 84 7.20 -3.05 -1.21
CA GLN A 84 7.32 -3.25 0.23
C GLN A 84 7.25 -1.91 0.93
N ALA A 85 6.36 -1.80 1.90
CA ALA A 85 6.19 -0.61 2.71
C ALA A 85 6.13 -0.96 4.19
N LYS A 86 6.65 -0.05 5.02
CA LYS A 86 6.64 -0.18 6.48
C LYS A 86 5.67 0.83 7.08
N GLY A 87 5.05 0.48 8.19
CA GLY A 87 4.11 1.32 8.90
C GLY A 87 4.74 2.68 9.14
N ALA A 88 4.04 3.74 8.74
CA ALA A 88 4.42 5.08 9.11
C ALA A 88 4.31 5.14 10.64
N ASN A 89 5.45 5.06 11.31
CA ASN A 89 5.63 5.02 12.76
C ASN A 89 4.44 5.68 13.46
N LEU A 90 3.59 4.87 14.12
CA LEU A 90 2.27 5.23 14.66
C LEU A 90 2.26 6.47 15.58
N ARG A 91 3.43 7.00 15.94
CA ARG A 91 3.58 8.23 16.72
C ARG A 91 3.00 9.48 16.04
N ASP A 92 2.95 9.55 14.70
CA ASP A 92 2.33 10.70 14.01
C ASP A 92 0.82 10.54 13.73
N GLN A 93 0.26 9.35 13.90
CA GLN A 93 -1.18 9.12 13.68
C GLN A 93 -2.07 9.67 14.81
N LEU A 94 -1.49 10.13 15.93
CA LEU A 94 -2.19 10.95 16.93
C LEU A 94 -2.46 12.40 16.48
N ARG A 95 -2.03 12.81 15.28
CA ARG A 95 -2.27 14.16 14.72
C ARG A 95 -3.16 14.20 13.49
N SER A 96 -3.96 13.17 13.23
CA SER A 96 -5.11 13.33 12.32
C SER A 96 -6.36 13.56 13.17
N PRO A 97 -6.90 14.78 13.27
CA PRO A 97 -8.23 14.96 13.85
C PRO A 97 -9.21 14.14 13.01
N LYS A 98 -9.81 13.12 13.64
CA LYS A 98 -11.07 12.53 13.21
C LYS A 98 -12.09 13.66 13.15
N SER A 99 -12.28 14.26 11.98
CA SER A 99 -13.54 14.93 11.70
C SER A 99 -14.51 13.88 11.17
N ARG A 100 -15.40 13.50 12.07
CA ARG A 100 -16.58 12.69 11.81
C ARG A 100 -17.68 13.64 11.33
N SER A 101 -18.37 13.25 10.28
CA SER A 101 -19.73 13.71 9.97
C SER A 101 -20.41 12.50 9.35
N TRP A 102 -20.81 11.53 10.17
CA TRP A 102 -22.16 11.25 10.68
C TRP A 102 -22.09 10.05 11.66
#